data_AF-A0A261CBD0-F1
#
_entry.id   AF-A0A261CBD0-F1
#
_cell.length_a   1.000
_cell.length_b   1.000
_cell.length_c   1.000
_cell.angle_alpha   90.00
_cell.angle_beta   90.00
_cell.angle_gamma   90.00
#
_symmetry.space_group_name_H-M   'P 1'
#
loop_
_entity.id
_entity.type
_entity.pdbx_description
1 polymer ?
#
loop_
_entity_poly.entity_id
_entity_poly.type
_entity_poly.pdbx_seq_one_letter_code
_entity_poly.pdbx_strand_id
1 'polypeptide(L)'
;LDVVLSDMAPNPTGDNATDHLRLIELCRSVFRLFSDENCIELKRNGVFLCKIWDGAARGDFIRELSERFSTVKTVKPTACRDNSAEMYLFCRGF
;
A
#
# COMPACT_ATOMS: atom_id res chain seq x y z
N LEU A 1 9.69 7.28 -12.54
CA LEU A 1 10.27 6.48 -11.45
C LEU A 1 10.13 5.00 -11.77
N ASP A 2 11.04 4.16 -11.27
CA ASP A 2 10.93 2.69 -11.39
C ASP A 2 10.16 2.08 -10.21
N VAL A 3 10.26 2.71 -9.03
CA VAL A 3 9.62 2.27 -7.79
C VAL A 3 9.05 3.47 -7.04
N VAL A 4 7.83 3.33 -6.52
CA VAL A 4 7.26 4.16 -5.46
C VAL A 4 7.21 3.32 -4.19
N LEU A 5 7.85 3.80 -3.12
CA LEU A 5 7.87 3.15 -1.82
C LEU A 5 7.22 4.08 -0.79
N SER A 6 6.20 3.59 -0.09
CA SER A 6 5.56 4.29 1.02
C SER A 6 5.62 3.44 2.29
N ASP A 7 6.41 3.91 3.25
CA ASP A 7 6.45 3.36 4.60
C ASP A 7 5.69 4.24 5.61
N MET A 8 4.77 5.07 5.11
CA MET A 8 4.02 5.98 5.97
C MET A 8 3.01 5.21 6.83
N ALA A 9 2.79 5.69 8.05
CA ALA A 9 1.70 5.25 8.91
C ALA A 9 1.10 6.47 9.63
N PRO A 10 -0.23 6.49 9.84
CA PRO A 10 -0.85 7.51 10.68
C PRO A 10 -0.40 7.35 12.13
N ASN A 11 -0.51 8.43 12.91
CA ASN A 11 -0.37 8.34 14.37
C ASN A 11 -1.44 7.37 14.90
N PRO A 12 -1.06 6.30 15.63
CA PRO A 12 -2.00 5.33 16.15
C PRO A 12 -2.96 6.00 17.14
N THR A 13 -4.24 5.70 17.00
CA THR A 13 -5.28 6.09 17.97
C THR A 13 -5.43 5.04 19.06
N GLY A 14 -4.98 3.82 18.82
CA GLY A 14 -5.19 2.66 19.68
C GLY A 14 -6.44 1.86 19.32
N ASP A 15 -7.27 2.35 18.38
CA ASP A 15 -8.37 1.59 17.80
C ASP A 15 -7.93 0.97 16.45
N ASN A 16 -7.76 -0.35 16.44
CA ASN A 16 -7.21 -1.08 15.28
C ASN A 16 -8.03 -0.88 14.00
N ALA A 17 -9.36 -0.76 14.11
CA ALA A 17 -10.22 -0.58 12.95
C ALA A 17 -10.04 0.82 12.32
N THR A 18 -10.05 1.86 13.16
CA THR A 18 -9.82 3.25 12.73
C THR A 18 -8.41 3.42 12.17
N ASP A 19 -7.41 2.87 12.86
CA ASP A 19 -6.01 2.95 12.45
C ASP A 19 -5.78 2.23 11.12
N HIS A 20 -6.39 1.06 10.91
CA HIS A 20 -6.38 0.36 9.62
C HIS A 20 -6.99 1.21 8.49
N LEU A 21 -8.20 1.76 8.70
CA LEU A 21 -8.87 2.57 7.67
C LEU A 21 -8.05 3.81 7.30
N ARG A 22 -7.46 4.49 8.29
CA ARG A 22 -6.58 5.64 8.06
C ARG A 22 -5.33 5.28 7.27
N LEU A 23 -4.72 4.13 7.56
CA LEU A 23 -3.55 3.65 6.83
C LEU A 23 -3.89 3.31 5.37
N ILE A 24 -5.03 2.65 5.13
CA ILE A 24 -5.49 2.35 3.77
C ILE A 24 -5.76 3.65 2.99
N GLU A 25 -6.42 4.65 3.58
CA GLU A 25 -6.65 5.93 2.89
C GLU A 25 -5.35 6.69 2.58
N LEU A 26 -4.36 6.60 3.48
CA LEU A 26 -3.04 7.15 3.22
C LEU A 26 -2.37 6.47 2.02
N CYS A 27 -2.48 5.14 1.93
CA CYS A 27 -1.97 4.37 0.79
C CYS A 27 -2.71 4.71 -0.52
N ARG A 28 -4.05 4.85 -0.47
CA ARG A 28 -4.87 5.31 -1.61
C ARG A 28 -4.46 6.70 -2.08
N SER A 29 -4.17 7.59 -1.15
CA SER A 29 -3.72 8.95 -1.47
C SER A 29 -2.39 8.94 -2.22
N VAL A 30 -1.43 8.11 -1.80
CA VAL A 30 -0.16 7.93 -2.53
C VAL A 30 -0.40 7.33 -3.91
N PHE A 31 -1.28 6.33 -4.02
CA PHE A 31 -1.63 5.70 -5.29
C PHE A 31 -2.19 6.73 -6.30
N ARG A 32 -3.15 7.57 -5.86
CA ARG A 32 -3.75 8.64 -6.68
C ARG A 32 -2.73 9.58 -7.31
N LEU A 33 -1.65 9.92 -6.59
CA LEU A 33 -0.60 10.83 -7.08
C LEU A 33 0.03 10.36 -8.40
N PHE A 34 0.08 9.05 -8.66
CA PHE A 34 0.66 8.49 -9.88
C PHE A 34 -0.32 7.72 -10.76
N SER A 35 -1.49 7.30 -10.24
CA SER A 35 -2.52 6.60 -11.03
C SER A 35 -3.48 7.53 -11.75
N ASP A 36 -3.85 8.65 -11.11
CA ASP A 36 -4.97 9.49 -11.55
C ASP A 36 -4.55 10.94 -11.73
N GLU A 37 -3.80 11.48 -10.77
CA GLU A 37 -3.39 12.90 -10.77
C GLU A 37 -2.16 13.14 -11.65
N ASN A 38 -1.38 12.10 -11.97
CA ASN A 38 -0.14 12.17 -12.74
C ASN A 38 0.89 13.19 -12.18
N CYS A 39 0.82 13.50 -10.88
CA CYS A 39 1.81 14.34 -10.19
C CYS A 39 3.18 13.66 -10.12
N ILE A 40 3.19 12.32 -10.14
CA ILE A 40 4.40 11.49 -10.14
C ILE A 40 4.29 10.50 -11.30
N GLU A 41 5.27 10.49 -12.20
CA GLU A 41 5.29 9.53 -13.31
C GLU A 41 5.93 8.20 -12.87
N LEU A 42 5.12 7.15 -12.73
CA LEU A 42 5.58 5.77 -12.57
C LEU A 42 5.71 5.13 -13.96
N LYS A 43 6.91 4.64 -14.30
CA LYS A 43 7.16 4.03 -15.60
C LYS A 43 6.28 2.80 -15.80
N ARG A 44 6.02 2.45 -17.06
CA ARG A 44 5.46 1.14 -17.42
C ARG A 44 6.27 0.01 -16.80
N ASN A 45 5.58 -0.99 -16.28
CA ASN A 45 6.17 -2.08 -15.49
C ASN A 45 6.76 -1.66 -14.13
N GLY A 46 6.46 -0.44 -13.68
CA GLY A 46 6.91 0.08 -12.40
C GLY A 46 6.32 -0.69 -11.21
N VAL A 47 6.89 -0.39 -10.04
CA VAL A 47 6.56 -1.05 -8.79
C VAL A 47 6.00 -0.05 -7.80
N PHE A 48 4.95 -0.45 -7.07
CA PHE A 48 4.48 0.26 -5.89
C PHE A 48 4.56 -0.68 -4.68
N LEU A 49 5.22 -0.22 -3.61
CA LEU A 49 5.31 -0.94 -2.35
C LEU A 49 4.76 -0.03 -1.24
N CYS A 50 3.70 -0.46 -0.55
CA CYS A 50 3.13 0.32 0.56
C CYS A 50 2.92 -0.50 1.82
N LYS A 51 3.22 0.10 2.97
CA LYS A 51 2.95 -0.49 4.29
C LYS A 51 1.46 -0.52 4.58
N ILE A 52 0.99 -1.64 5.08
CA ILE A 52 -0.38 -1.85 5.54
C ILE A 52 -0.38 -2.59 6.89
N TRP A 53 -1.48 -2.44 7.62
CA TRP A 53 -1.87 -3.32 8.71
C TRP A 53 -3.05 -4.17 8.25
N ASP A 54 -3.18 -5.38 8.80
CA ASP A 54 -4.31 -6.23 8.44
C ASP A 54 -5.64 -5.63 8.87
N GLY A 55 -6.69 -5.86 8.09
CA GLY A 55 -8.02 -5.35 8.39
C GLY A 55 -9.00 -5.43 7.22
N ALA A 56 -10.24 -5.05 7.49
CA ALA A 56 -11.38 -5.32 6.62
C ALA A 56 -11.29 -4.66 5.23
N ALA A 57 -10.75 -3.45 5.12
CA ALA A 57 -10.69 -2.70 3.86
C ALA A 57 -9.52 -3.11 2.94
N ARG A 58 -8.66 -4.03 3.40
CA ARG A 58 -7.52 -4.52 2.63
C ARG A 58 -7.96 -5.17 1.32
N GLY A 59 -9.03 -5.96 1.33
CA GLY A 59 -9.51 -6.69 0.16
C GLY A 59 -9.91 -5.74 -0.98
N ASP A 60 -10.67 -4.70 -0.64
CA ASP A 60 -11.12 -3.69 -1.61
C ASP A 60 -9.95 -2.89 -2.18
N PHE A 61 -8.95 -2.57 -1.34
CA PHE A 61 -7.76 -1.88 -1.82
C PHE A 61 -6.90 -2.76 -2.74
N ILE A 62 -6.75 -4.06 -2.45
CA ILE A 62 -6.07 -5.00 -3.36
C ILE A 62 -6.80 -5.08 -4.70
N ARG A 63 -8.13 -5.09 -4.70
CA ARG A 63 -8.93 -5.12 -5.92
C ARG A 63 -8.67 -3.90 -6.78
N GLU A 64 -8.73 -2.71 -6.20
CA GLU A 64 -8.41 -1.44 -6.89
C GLU A 64 -6.99 -1.44 -7.46
N LEU A 65 -5.99 -1.84 -6.68
CA LEU A 65 -4.61 -1.92 -7.16
C LEU A 65 -4.48 -2.91 -8.32
N SER A 66 -5.24 -4.00 -8.32
CA SER A 66 -5.21 -5.01 -9.38
C SER A 66 -5.79 -4.52 -10.71
N GLU A 67 -6.49 -3.38 -10.72
CA GLU A 67 -6.96 -2.74 -11.97
C GLU A 67 -5.83 -2.02 -12.71
N ARG A 68 -4.78 -1.61 -11.99
CA ARG A 68 -3.62 -0.90 -12.57
C ARG A 68 -2.33 -1.71 -12.55
N PHE A 69 -2.24 -2.76 -11.73
CA PHE A 69 -1.03 -3.59 -11.62
C PHE A 69 -1.29 -5.03 -12.02
N SER A 70 -0.39 -5.61 -12.83
CA SER A 70 -0.44 -7.02 -13.22
C SER A 70 -0.33 -8.02 -12.05
N THR A 71 0.24 -7.60 -10.92
CA THR A 71 0.41 -8.45 -9.74
C THR A 71 0.33 -7.60 -8.49
N VAL A 72 -0.49 -8.04 -7.53
CA VAL A 72 -0.55 -7.47 -6.17
C VAL A 72 -0.36 -8.61 -5.17
N LYS A 73 0.68 -8.53 -4.33
CA LYS A 73 1.00 -9.55 -3.33
C LYS A 73 1.20 -8.92 -1.97
N THR A 74 0.76 -9.59 -0.92
CA THR A 74 1.13 -9.18 0.44
C THR A 74 2.42 -9.85 0.85
N VAL A 75 3.34 -9.06 1.40
CA VAL A 75 4.66 -9.49 1.82
C VAL A 75 4.88 -9.07 3.27
N LYS A 76 5.28 -10.01 4.12
CA LYS A 76 5.80 -9.72 5.46
C LYS A 76 7.33 -9.85 5.41
N PRO A 77 8.10 -8.76 5.58
CA PRO A 77 9.55 -8.83 5.55
C PRO A 77 10.09 -9.72 6.67
N THR A 78 11.14 -10.48 6.40
CA THR A 78 11.84 -11.30 7.41
C THR A 78 12.50 -10.47 8.51
N ALA A 79 12.75 -9.18 8.25
CA ALA A 79 13.28 -8.23 9.23
C ALA A 79 12.22 -7.64 10.17
N CYS A 80 10.91 -7.83 9.89
CA CYS A 80 9.86 -7.42 10.81
C CYS A 80 9.87 -8.33 12.03
N ARG A 81 9.86 -7.74 13.22
CA ARG A 81 9.72 -8.47 14.49
C ARG A 81 8.43 -9.31 14.45
N ASP A 82 8.46 -10.51 15.03
CA ASP A 82 7.33 -11.45 14.99
C ASP A 82 6.00 -10.82 15.47
N ASN A 83 6.09 -9.94 16.47
CA ASN A 83 4.94 -9.27 17.08
C ASN A 83 4.51 -7.96 16.37
N SER A 84 5.10 -7.61 15.22
CA SER A 84 4.64 -6.48 14.40
C SER A 84 3.51 -6.92 13.47
N ALA A 85 2.42 -6.14 13.45
CA ALA A 85 1.31 -6.29 12.51
C ALA A 85 1.63 -5.73 11.10
N GLU A 86 2.85 -5.24 10.89
CA GLU A 86 3.26 -4.61 9.64
C GLU A 86 3.43 -5.63 8.51
N MET A 87 2.75 -5.35 7.41
CA MET A 87 2.86 -6.04 6.14
C MET A 87 3.00 -5.00 5.03
N TYR A 88 3.37 -5.43 3.83
CA TYR A 88 3.42 -4.57 2.66
C TYR A 88 2.58 -5.15 1.54
N LEU A 89 1.93 -4.29 0.76
CA LEU A 89 1.42 -4.65 -0.56
C LEU A 89 2.51 -4.35 -1.58
N PHE A 90 2.94 -5.40 -2.27
CA PHE A 90 3.90 -5.37 -3.36
C PHE A 90 3.17 -5.48 -4.70
N CYS A 91 3.07 -4.34 -5.37
CA CYS A 91 2.37 -4.16 -6.64
C CYS A 91 3.41 -4.05 -7.76
N ARG A 92 3.27 -4.85 -8.82
CA ARG A 92 4.18 -4.85 -9.97
C ARG A 92 3.44 -4.84 -11.29
N GLY A 93 4.09 -4.26 -12.29
CA GLY A 93 3.54 -4.22 -13.63
C GLY A 93 2.46 -3.15 -13.75
N PHE A 94 2.81 -1.93 -13.33
CA PHE A 94 1.99 -0.73 -13.60
C PHE A 94 1.78 -0.53 -15.09
#